data_AF-A0A7V8X068-F1
#
_entry.id   AF-A0A7V8X068-F1
#
_cell.length_a   1.000
_cell.length_b   1.000
_cell.length_c   1.000
_cell.angle_alpha   90.00
_cell.angle_beta   90.00
_cell.angle_gamma   90.00
#
_symmetry.space_group_name_H-M   'P 1'
#
loop_
_entity.id
_entity.type
_entity.pdbx_description
1 polymer ?
#
loop_
_entity_poly.entity_id
_entity_poly.type
_entity_poly.pdbx_seq_one_letter_code
_entity_poly.pdbx_strand_id
1 'polypeptide(L)'
;VWPGPAVRRVVTYSIGTRGAVRSDLAAFTASAAATYADPRGWRAAGIDFRQVPTGGDFTLWLASPSEVVRFSTACSSFYSCRVGRNVIINDDRFATGSPSWPGSVADYRDMVVNHETGHWLGLGHASCPAAGRLAPVMMQQSKGTAGCLPNPWPTTGELRAAGG
;
A
#
# COMPACT_ATOMS: atom_id res chain seq x y z
N VAL A 1 -8.85 17.36 -21.09
CA VAL A 1 -8.62 16.15 -20.26
C VAL A 1 -7.66 15.24 -21.00
N TRP A 2 -6.42 15.11 -20.51
CA TRP A 2 -5.50 14.11 -21.06
C TRP A 2 -6.04 12.74 -20.71
N PRO A 3 -6.28 11.83 -21.68
CA PRO A 3 -6.66 10.47 -21.33
C PRO A 3 -5.51 9.88 -20.52
N GLY A 4 -5.80 9.45 -19.30
CA GLY A 4 -4.84 8.70 -18.49
C GLY A 4 -4.32 7.48 -19.26
N PRO A 5 -3.23 6.85 -18.80
CA PRO A 5 -2.68 5.68 -19.47
C PRO A 5 -3.76 4.63 -19.73
N ALA A 6 -3.74 4.02 -20.92
CA ALA A 6 -4.70 3.01 -21.32
C ALA A 6 -4.72 1.86 -20.29
N VAL A 7 -5.92 1.38 -19.96
CA VAL A 7 -6.08 0.25 -19.05
C VAL A 7 -5.52 -1.01 -19.71
N ARG A 8 -4.57 -1.65 -19.04
CA ARG A 8 -3.92 -2.91 -19.45
C ARG A 8 -4.38 -4.09 -18.62
N ARG A 9 -4.72 -3.85 -17.34
CA ARG A 9 -5.14 -4.88 -16.39
C ARG A 9 -6.24 -4.32 -15.50
N VAL A 10 -7.33 -5.07 -15.33
CA VAL A 10 -8.32 -4.79 -14.29
C VAL A 10 -8.00 -5.66 -13.09
N VAL A 11 -7.98 -5.05 -11.90
CA VAL A 11 -7.79 -5.76 -10.62
C VAL A 11 -8.99 -5.45 -9.74
N THR A 12 -9.65 -6.49 -9.25
CA THR A 12 -10.77 -6.38 -8.33
C THR A 12 -10.30 -6.56 -6.89
N TYR A 13 -10.86 -5.80 -5.97
CA TYR A 13 -10.52 -5.94 -4.55
C TYR A 13 -11.74 -5.74 -3.66
N SER A 14 -11.79 -6.45 -2.54
CA SER A 14 -12.75 -6.17 -1.48
C SER A 14 -12.04 -5.50 -0.29
N ILE A 15 -12.80 -4.79 0.55
CA ILE A 15 -12.30 -4.25 1.81
C ILE A 15 -12.96 -5.00 2.97
N GLY A 16 -12.19 -5.27 4.02
CA GLY A 16 -12.70 -5.85 5.26
C GLY A 16 -11.94 -5.40 6.49
N THR A 17 -12.47 -5.71 7.67
CA THR A 17 -11.81 -5.46 8.95
C THR A 17 -11.48 -6.76 9.67
N ARG A 18 -10.43 -6.74 10.51
CA ARG A 18 -10.09 -7.83 11.43
C ARG A 18 -9.82 -7.28 12.83
N GLY A 19 -10.54 -7.79 13.81
CA GLY A 19 -10.42 -7.38 15.20
C GLY A 19 -11.11 -6.04 15.50
N ALA A 20 -10.88 -5.53 16.71
CA ALA A 20 -11.38 -4.24 17.13
C ALA A 20 -10.50 -3.13 16.54
N VAL A 21 -10.89 -2.65 15.35
CA VAL A 21 -10.26 -1.50 14.71
C VAL A 21 -10.85 -0.20 15.26
N ARG A 22 -10.01 0.83 15.40
CA ARG A 22 -10.39 2.15 15.92
C ARG A 22 -10.53 3.19 14.82
N SER A 23 -9.92 2.98 13.65
CA SER A 23 -10.06 3.90 12.53
C SER A 23 -11.42 3.76 11.87
N ASP A 24 -11.92 4.88 11.34
CA ASP A 24 -13.17 4.89 10.58
C ASP A 24 -13.03 4.12 9.27
N LEU A 25 -13.90 3.11 9.06
CA LEU A 25 -13.84 2.22 7.90
C LEU A 25 -14.20 2.95 6.61
N ALA A 26 -15.08 3.95 6.66
CA ALA A 26 -15.43 4.74 5.48
C ALA A 26 -14.24 5.60 5.03
N ALA A 27 -13.53 6.22 5.96
CA ALA A 27 -12.31 6.97 5.71
C ALA A 27 -11.19 6.06 5.18
N PHE A 28 -11.02 4.86 5.73
CA PHE A 28 -10.09 3.86 5.19
C PHE A 28 -10.43 3.49 3.75
N THR A 29 -11.70 3.22 3.47
CA THR A 29 -12.19 2.87 2.14
C THR A 29 -11.96 4.00 1.13
N ALA A 30 -12.31 5.22 1.50
CA ALA A 30 -12.11 6.39 0.66
C ALA A 30 -10.62 6.65 0.39
N SER A 31 -9.77 6.54 1.43
CA SER A 31 -8.31 6.71 1.31
C SER A 31 -7.73 5.68 0.33
N ALA A 32 -8.05 4.39 0.49
CA ALA A 32 -7.54 3.34 -0.38
C ALA A 32 -8.02 3.49 -1.83
N ALA A 33 -9.30 3.83 -2.03
CA ALA A 33 -9.84 4.09 -3.36
C ALA A 33 -9.13 5.27 -4.04
N ALA A 34 -8.84 6.34 -3.29
CA ALA A 34 -8.06 7.48 -3.80
C ALA A 34 -6.64 7.07 -4.18
N THR A 35 -5.92 6.32 -3.33
CA THR A 35 -4.57 5.81 -3.64
C THR A 35 -4.55 4.97 -4.92
N TYR A 36 -5.53 4.08 -5.10
CA TYR A 36 -5.60 3.21 -6.27
C TYR A 36 -6.01 3.92 -7.56
N ALA A 37 -6.77 5.02 -7.46
CA ALA A 37 -7.16 5.84 -8.60
C ALA A 37 -6.08 6.88 -8.98
N ASP A 38 -5.14 7.19 -8.08
CA ASP A 38 -4.17 8.26 -8.27
C ASP A 38 -3.21 7.96 -9.45
N PRO A 39 -3.06 8.89 -10.42
CA PRO A 39 -2.20 8.70 -11.59
C PRO A 39 -0.71 8.60 -11.25
N ARG A 40 -0.27 8.93 -10.03
CA ARG A 40 1.11 8.71 -9.56
C ARG A 40 1.33 7.27 -9.09
N GLY A 41 0.26 6.57 -8.73
CA GLY A 41 0.27 5.19 -8.23
C GLY A 41 0.35 4.14 -9.32
N TRP A 42 -0.01 2.91 -8.95
CA TRP A 42 -0.08 1.76 -9.86
C TRP A 42 -1.00 1.97 -11.07
N ARG A 43 -1.89 2.98 -11.03
CA ARG A 43 -2.68 3.43 -12.18
C ARG A 43 -1.79 3.82 -13.37
N ALA A 44 -0.62 4.39 -13.12
CA ALA A 44 0.36 4.71 -14.17
C ALA A 44 0.92 3.48 -14.91
N ALA A 45 0.88 2.30 -14.28
CA ALA A 45 1.24 1.03 -14.91
C ALA A 45 0.10 0.45 -15.78
N GLY A 46 -1.02 1.17 -15.93
CA GLY A 46 -2.19 0.71 -16.67
C GLY A 46 -3.10 -0.21 -15.86
N ILE A 47 -2.98 -0.23 -14.54
CA ILE A 47 -3.84 -1.03 -13.67
C ILE A 47 -5.10 -0.24 -13.32
N ASP A 48 -6.27 -0.85 -13.47
CA ASP A 48 -7.56 -0.30 -13.08
C ASP A 48 -8.11 -1.09 -11.90
N PHE A 49 -8.05 -0.51 -10.70
CA PHE A 49 -8.55 -1.16 -9.49
C PHE A 49 -10.04 -0.90 -9.31
N ARG A 50 -10.81 -1.97 -9.10
CA ARG A 50 -12.26 -1.91 -8.94
C ARG A 50 -12.65 -2.56 -7.63
N GLN A 51 -13.23 -1.76 -6.73
CA GLN A 51 -13.77 -2.30 -5.50
C GLN A 51 -15.00 -3.16 -5.80
N VAL A 52 -15.05 -4.34 -5.20
CA VAL A 52 -16.20 -5.25 -5.24
C VAL A 52 -16.68 -5.54 -3.81
N PRO A 53 -17.97 -5.90 -3.62
CA PRO A 53 -18.51 -6.11 -2.27
C PRO A 53 -17.79 -7.21 -1.49
N THR A 54 -17.46 -8.33 -2.15
CA THR A 54 -16.79 -9.48 -1.54
C THR A 54 -15.87 -10.16 -2.56
N GLY A 55 -14.85 -10.87 -2.06
CA GLY A 55 -13.93 -11.62 -2.91
C GLY A 55 -12.93 -10.72 -3.65
N GLY A 56 -12.95 -10.81 -4.98
CA GLY A 56 -11.98 -10.15 -5.86
C GLY A 56 -10.62 -10.85 -5.93
N ASP A 57 -9.66 -10.20 -6.59
CA ASP A 57 -8.30 -10.71 -6.74
C ASP A 57 -7.52 -10.66 -5.41
N PHE A 58 -7.76 -9.63 -4.60
CA PHE A 58 -7.25 -9.52 -3.23
C PHE A 58 -8.27 -8.91 -2.27
N THR A 59 -8.02 -9.07 -0.97
CA THR A 59 -8.75 -8.34 0.07
C THR A 59 -7.79 -7.38 0.78
N LEU A 60 -8.19 -6.12 0.83
CA LEU A 60 -7.55 -5.08 1.61
C LEU A 60 -8.15 -5.08 3.02
N TRP A 61 -7.36 -5.51 4.00
CA TRP A 61 -7.76 -5.56 5.39
C TRP A 61 -7.29 -4.32 6.13
N LEU A 62 -8.17 -3.74 6.94
CA LEU A 62 -7.78 -2.93 8.09
C LEU A 62 -7.82 -3.83 9.33
N ALA A 63 -6.67 -4.05 9.96
CA ALA A 63 -6.55 -5.04 11.03
C ALA A 63 -5.95 -4.43 12.30
N SER A 64 -6.50 -4.80 13.46
CA SER A 64 -5.88 -4.46 14.73
C SER A 64 -4.50 -5.14 14.86
N PRO A 65 -3.55 -4.56 15.61
CA PRO A 65 -2.21 -5.12 15.79
C PRO A 65 -2.17 -6.62 16.16
N SER A 66 -3.10 -7.05 17.02
CA SER A 66 -3.21 -8.44 17.48
C SER A 66 -3.68 -9.41 16.39
N GLU A 67 -4.39 -8.90 15.38
CA GLU A 67 -4.88 -9.70 14.25
C GLU A 67 -3.89 -9.76 13.10
N VAL A 68 -3.04 -8.74 12.91
CA VAL A 68 -2.01 -8.75 11.86
C VAL A 68 -1.12 -9.99 11.95
N VAL A 69 -0.65 -10.33 13.16
CA VAL A 69 0.24 -11.49 13.40
C VAL A 69 -0.46 -12.84 13.18
N ARG A 70 -1.78 -12.88 13.11
CA ARG A 70 -2.54 -14.11 12.88
C ARG A 70 -2.59 -14.52 11.41
N PHE A 71 -2.25 -13.61 10.49
CA PHE A 71 -2.16 -13.93 9.07
C PHE A 71 -0.92 -14.78 8.74
N SER A 72 0.20 -14.55 9.42
CA SER A 72 1.44 -15.31 9.24
C SER A 72 2.43 -15.00 10.36
N THR A 73 3.29 -15.97 10.70
CA THR A 73 4.42 -15.80 11.63
C THR A 73 5.46 -14.79 11.12
N ALA A 74 5.46 -14.47 9.82
CA ALA A 74 6.32 -13.45 9.23
C ALA A 74 5.79 -12.02 9.43
N CYS A 75 4.51 -11.86 9.78
CA CYS A 75 3.93 -10.53 10.01
C CYS A 75 4.26 -10.00 11.40
N SER A 76 4.42 -8.69 11.51
CA SER A 76 4.64 -7.99 12.77
C SER A 76 3.33 -7.39 13.28
N SER A 77 3.14 -7.33 14.60
CA SER A 77 2.02 -6.58 15.18
C SER A 77 2.17 -5.07 15.02
N PHE A 78 3.36 -4.58 14.64
CA PHE A 78 3.63 -3.15 14.53
C PHE A 78 3.49 -2.62 13.10
N TYR A 79 3.72 -3.45 12.08
CA TYR A 79 3.75 -3.05 10.68
C TYR A 79 2.59 -3.66 9.89
N SER A 80 2.33 -3.11 8.71
CA SER A 80 1.49 -3.74 7.69
C SER A 80 2.19 -4.97 7.09
N CYS A 81 1.43 -5.80 6.36
CA CYS A 81 1.92 -7.06 5.83
C CYS A 81 1.13 -7.47 4.58
N ARG A 82 1.73 -8.34 3.74
CA ARG A 82 1.02 -9.00 2.65
C ARG A 82 1.20 -10.51 2.76
N VAL A 83 0.09 -11.26 2.80
CA VAL A 83 0.08 -12.74 2.86
C VAL A 83 -0.88 -13.32 1.83
N GLY A 84 -0.34 -13.97 0.80
CA GLY A 84 -1.14 -14.50 -0.31
C GLY A 84 -1.97 -13.39 -0.96
N ARG A 85 -3.30 -13.54 -0.94
CA ARG A 85 -4.28 -12.54 -1.43
C ARG A 85 -4.70 -11.49 -0.39
N ASN A 86 -4.10 -11.48 0.79
CA ASN A 86 -4.42 -10.54 1.86
C ASN A 86 -3.41 -9.40 1.86
N VAL A 87 -3.87 -8.20 1.56
CA VAL A 87 -3.12 -6.94 1.72
C VAL A 87 -3.58 -6.34 3.05
N ILE A 88 -2.71 -6.31 4.05
CA ILE A 88 -3.11 -6.08 5.45
C ILE A 88 -2.49 -4.78 5.93
N ILE A 89 -3.35 -3.79 6.18
CA ILE A 89 -2.97 -2.51 6.75
C ILE A 89 -3.17 -2.55 8.27
N ASN A 90 -2.10 -2.29 9.00
CA ASN A 90 -2.13 -2.19 10.45
C ASN A 90 -2.90 -0.92 10.87
N ASP A 91 -3.95 -1.08 11.67
CA ASP A 91 -4.86 0.00 12.06
C ASP A 91 -4.18 1.12 12.85
N ASP A 92 -3.25 0.78 13.75
CA ASP A 92 -2.50 1.81 14.50
C ASP A 92 -1.64 2.67 13.58
N ARG A 93 -1.00 2.03 12.59
CA ARG A 93 -0.19 2.73 11.60
C ARG A 93 -1.04 3.51 10.60
N PHE A 94 -2.20 2.99 10.21
CA PHE A 94 -3.15 3.76 9.41
C PHE A 94 -3.62 5.02 10.16
N ALA A 95 -3.88 4.90 11.47
CA ALA A 95 -4.35 6.03 12.27
C ALA A 95 -3.26 7.09 12.51
N THR A 96 -2.00 6.68 12.69
CA THR A 96 -0.94 7.56 13.24
C THR A 96 0.33 7.69 12.40
N GLY A 97 0.48 6.90 11.33
CA GLY A 97 1.75 6.77 10.63
C GLY A 97 2.77 5.93 11.40
N SER A 98 3.90 5.57 10.79
CA SER A 98 5.02 5.01 11.54
C SER A 98 5.81 6.14 12.22
N PRO A 99 6.34 5.96 13.45
CA PRO A 99 7.25 6.93 14.05
C PRO A 99 8.50 7.24 13.20
N SER A 100 8.91 6.31 12.34
CA SER A 100 10.05 6.48 11.43
C SER A 100 9.69 7.18 10.12
N TRP A 101 8.40 7.48 9.90
CA TRP A 101 7.94 8.17 8.70
C TRP A 101 8.05 9.69 8.87
N PRO A 102 8.81 10.39 8.01
CA PRO A 102 9.03 11.82 8.16
C PRO A 102 7.96 12.71 7.51
N GLY A 103 7.00 12.12 6.78
CA GLY A 103 5.94 12.85 6.07
C GLY A 103 4.63 12.92 6.87
N SER A 104 3.55 13.34 6.20
CA SER A 104 2.22 13.37 6.83
C SER A 104 1.64 11.97 7.02
N VAL A 105 0.66 11.83 7.91
CA VAL A 105 -0.10 10.58 8.07
C VAL A 105 -0.86 10.24 6.78
N ALA A 106 -1.34 11.24 6.04
CA ALA A 106 -1.99 11.01 4.76
C ALA A 106 -1.02 10.38 3.74
N ASP A 107 0.20 10.92 3.61
CA ASP A 107 1.21 10.34 2.72
C ASP A 107 1.63 8.94 3.20
N TYR A 108 1.67 8.70 4.51
CA TYR A 108 1.94 7.36 5.04
C TYR A 108 0.89 6.35 4.60
N ARG A 109 -0.40 6.74 4.61
CA ARG A 109 -1.51 5.87 4.17
C ARG A 109 -1.37 5.49 2.71
N ASP A 110 -1.07 6.47 1.85
CA ASP A 110 -0.80 6.22 0.43
C ASP A 110 0.40 5.28 0.26
N MET A 111 1.50 5.55 0.97
CA MET A 111 2.72 4.75 0.92
C MET A 111 2.45 3.31 1.30
N VAL A 112 1.80 3.05 2.44
CA VAL A 112 1.63 1.69 2.95
C VAL A 112 0.63 0.89 2.11
N VAL A 113 -0.42 1.53 1.59
CA VAL A 113 -1.34 0.88 0.64
C VAL A 113 -0.61 0.52 -0.64
N ASN A 114 0.21 1.44 -1.20
CA ASN A 114 0.99 1.14 -2.40
C ASN A 114 2.05 0.06 -2.15
N HIS A 115 2.72 0.06 -1.00
CA HIS A 115 3.75 -0.91 -0.63
C HIS A 115 3.18 -2.34 -0.54
N GLU A 116 2.13 -2.54 0.25
CA GLU A 116 1.55 -3.87 0.43
C GLU A 116 0.86 -4.38 -0.85
N THR A 117 0.25 -3.48 -1.63
CA THR A 117 -0.29 -3.84 -2.94
C THR A 117 0.83 -4.12 -3.95
N GLY A 118 1.95 -3.42 -3.88
CA GLY A 118 3.14 -3.72 -4.69
C GLY A 118 3.67 -5.13 -4.40
N HIS A 119 3.67 -5.56 -3.13
CA HIS A 119 3.93 -6.95 -2.80
C HIS A 119 2.92 -7.89 -3.45
N TRP A 120 1.63 -7.60 -3.41
CA TRP A 120 0.61 -8.43 -4.07
C TRP A 120 0.80 -8.48 -5.60
N LEU A 121 1.23 -7.38 -6.22
CA LEU A 121 1.59 -7.30 -7.64
C LEU A 121 2.87 -8.07 -7.98
N GLY A 122 3.57 -8.62 -6.99
CA GLY A 122 4.74 -9.49 -7.18
C GLY A 122 6.08 -8.82 -6.92
N LEU A 123 6.10 -7.56 -6.47
CA LEU A 123 7.34 -6.85 -6.21
C LEU A 123 7.92 -7.23 -4.85
N GLY A 124 9.24 -7.44 -4.81
CA GLY A 124 10.00 -7.59 -3.57
C GLY A 124 10.38 -6.25 -2.96
N HIS A 125 10.99 -6.28 -1.78
CA HIS A 125 11.54 -5.06 -1.18
C HIS A 125 12.65 -4.46 -2.05
N ALA A 126 12.71 -3.13 -2.05
CA ALA A 126 13.80 -2.35 -2.60
C ALA A 126 14.62 -1.68 -1.49
N SER A 127 15.78 -1.15 -1.84
CA SER A 127 16.63 -0.36 -0.96
C SER A 127 16.71 1.09 -1.41
N CYS A 128 17.08 1.99 -0.50
CA CYS A 128 17.38 3.37 -0.86
C CYS A 128 18.54 3.39 -1.87
N PRO A 129 18.35 3.93 -3.10
CA PRO A 129 19.40 3.87 -4.12
C PRO A 129 20.58 4.78 -3.80
N ALA A 130 20.35 5.91 -3.13
CA ALA A 130 21.35 6.81 -2.57
C ALA A 130 20.68 7.87 -1.68
N ALA A 131 21.42 8.44 -0.74
CA ALA A 131 20.95 9.55 0.08
C ALA A 131 20.47 10.74 -0.79
N GLY A 132 19.39 11.40 -0.37
CA GLY A 132 18.76 12.50 -1.09
C GLY A 132 17.96 12.10 -2.34
N ARG A 133 17.94 10.81 -2.72
CA ARG A 133 17.07 10.31 -3.80
C ARG A 133 15.70 9.94 -3.24
N LEU A 134 14.68 9.93 -4.09
CA LEU A 134 13.37 9.40 -3.72
C LEU A 134 13.48 7.92 -3.36
N ALA A 135 12.90 7.54 -2.23
CA ALA A 135 12.76 6.14 -1.86
C ALA A 135 11.86 5.42 -2.90
N PRO A 136 12.21 4.19 -3.33
CA PRO A 136 11.25 3.32 -3.98
C PRO A 136 10.07 3.03 -3.05
N VAL A 137 8.83 2.92 -3.57
CA VAL A 137 7.69 2.64 -2.69
C VAL A 137 7.81 1.26 -2.03
N MET A 138 8.48 0.32 -2.70
CA MET A 138 8.82 -1.00 -2.19
C MET A 138 9.98 -1.00 -1.19
N MET A 139 10.57 0.17 -0.88
CA MET A 139 11.44 0.29 0.29
C MET A 139 10.59 0.20 1.57
N GLN A 140 11.12 -0.45 2.61
CA GLN A 140 10.46 -0.54 3.93
C GLN A 140 10.50 0.80 4.69
N GLN A 141 9.86 1.84 4.14
CA GLN A 141 9.91 3.21 4.68
C GLN A 141 9.26 3.35 6.06
N SER A 142 8.36 2.43 6.44
CA SER A 142 7.86 2.31 7.81
C SER A 142 8.98 2.06 8.84
N LYS A 143 10.15 1.57 8.42
CA LYS A 143 11.33 1.31 9.26
C LYS A 143 12.40 2.41 9.14
N GLY A 144 12.12 3.47 8.37
CA GLY A 144 13.05 4.56 8.06
C GLY A 144 13.47 4.59 6.60
N THR A 145 14.05 5.71 6.16
CA THR A 145 14.36 5.96 4.73
C THR A 145 15.83 5.80 4.36
N ALA A 146 16.72 5.49 5.33
CA ALA A 146 18.16 5.34 5.10
C ALA A 146 18.80 6.50 4.30
N GLY A 147 18.34 7.74 4.55
CA GLY A 147 18.82 8.94 3.87
C GLY A 147 18.08 9.29 2.57
N CYS A 148 17.19 8.43 2.06
CA CYS A 148 16.31 8.78 0.96
C CYS A 148 15.22 9.77 1.41
N LEU A 149 14.72 10.54 0.44
CA LEU A 149 13.50 11.34 0.58
C LEU A 149 12.28 10.40 0.64
N PRO A 150 11.32 10.62 1.56
CA PRO A 150 10.12 9.81 1.68
C PRO A 150 9.31 9.90 0.38
N ASN A 151 8.72 8.78 -0.04
CA ASN A 151 7.96 8.72 -1.27
C ASN A 151 6.82 7.70 -1.17
N PRO A 152 5.56 8.14 -1.23
CA PRO A 152 4.41 7.25 -1.15
C PRO A 152 4.04 6.58 -2.47
N TRP A 153 4.69 6.94 -3.58
CA TRP A 153 4.31 6.50 -4.92
C TRP A 153 5.40 5.63 -5.59
N PRO A 154 5.03 4.65 -6.42
CA PRO A 154 5.99 3.84 -7.15
C PRO A 154 6.86 4.69 -8.09
N THR A 155 8.13 4.32 -8.16
CA THR A 155 9.10 4.87 -9.12
C THR A 155 8.81 4.38 -10.54
N THR A 156 9.37 5.03 -11.55
CA THR A 156 9.28 4.56 -12.94
C THR A 156 9.84 3.14 -13.14
N GLY A 157 10.78 2.70 -12.30
CA GLY A 157 11.27 1.31 -12.32
C GLY A 157 10.21 0.33 -11.83
N GLU A 158 9.57 0.63 -10.70
CA GLU A 158 8.50 -0.19 -10.11
C GLU A 158 7.26 -0.24 -11.01
N LEU A 159 6.87 0.89 -11.61
CA LEU A 159 5.75 0.93 -12.57
C LEU A 159 5.99 0.02 -13.78
N ARG A 160 7.21 -0.02 -14.31
CA ARG A 160 7.58 -0.91 -15.41
C ARG A 160 7.56 -2.38 -14.99
N ALA A 161 8.02 -2.68 -13.78
CA ALA A 161 7.99 -4.04 -13.23
C ALA A 161 6.56 -4.55 -12.98
N ALA A 162 5.63 -3.66 -12.59
CA ALA A 162 4.24 -4.02 -12.33
C ALA A 162 3.35 -4.12 -13.59
N GLY A 163 3.71 -3.42 -14.66
CA GLY A 163 2.93 -3.33 -15.90
C GLY A 163 3.41 -4.21 -17.06
N GLY A 164 4.54 -4.91 -16.89
CA GLY A 164 5.04 -5.94 -17.82
C GLY A 164 4.37 -7.28 -17.57
#